data_AF-A0A6B0WDM6-F1
#
_entry.id   AF-A0A6B0WDM6-F1
#
_cell.length_a   1.000
_cell.length_b   1.000
_cell.length_c   1.000
_cell.angle_alpha   90.00
_cell.angle_beta   90.00
_cell.angle_gamma   90.00
#
_symmetry.space_group_name_H-M   'P 1'
#
loop_
_entity.id
_entity.type
_entity.pdbx_description
1 polymer ?
#
loop_
_entity_poly.entity_id
_entity_poly.type
_entity_poly.pdbx_seq_one_letter_code
_entity_poly.pdbx_strand_id
1 'polypeptide(L)'
;MSIDEATRHQLALLARRPRARRTEFSAARPARWQPQQVLDPAGGLDVPFTEAGAWELIASRLEDGNAVDVVELRKPPGATGYVMKIDLGSGAPLVYVKLELRSGRVLGRSFHYSDHA
;
A
#
# COMPACT_ATOMS: atom_id res chain seq x y z
N MET A 1 -14.46 -8.64 -0.41
CA MET A 1 -14.32 -9.45 0.82
C MET A 1 -13.32 -8.74 1.71
N SER A 2 -13.61 -8.57 2.99
CA SER A 2 -12.66 -8.00 3.96
C SER A 2 -11.61 -9.05 4.34
N ILE A 3 -10.37 -8.62 4.61
CA ILE A 3 -9.32 -9.52 5.13
C ILE A 3 -9.62 -10.00 6.55
N ASP A 4 -9.04 -11.15 6.93
CA ASP A 4 -8.98 -11.58 8.33
C ASP A 4 -7.89 -10.84 9.12
N GLU A 5 -7.96 -10.95 10.45
CA GLU A 5 -7.07 -10.24 11.37
C GLU A 5 -5.62 -10.75 11.33
N ALA A 6 -5.43 -12.05 11.11
CA ALA A 6 -4.08 -12.63 11.01
C ALA A 6 -3.34 -12.09 9.78
N THR A 7 -4.03 -11.97 8.65
CA THR A 7 -3.52 -11.41 7.41
C THR A 7 -3.23 -9.93 7.55
N ARG A 8 -4.13 -9.16 8.20
CA ARG A 8 -3.91 -7.75 8.53
C ARG A 8 -2.64 -7.57 9.34
N HIS A 9 -2.51 -8.33 10.43
CA HIS A 9 -1.34 -8.29 11.30
C HIS A 9 -0.06 -8.64 10.53
N GLN A 10 -0.10 -9.69 9.69
CA GLN A 10 1.05 -10.08 8.87
C GLN A 10 1.45 -8.98 7.88
N LEU A 11 0.49 -8.34 7.20
CA LEU A 11 0.75 -7.23 6.29
C LEU A 11 1.42 -6.06 7.03
N ALA A 12 0.89 -5.65 8.19
CA ALA A 12 1.44 -4.58 8.99
C ALA A 12 2.88 -4.89 9.43
N LEU A 13 3.09 -6.08 9.98
CA LEU A 13 4.40 -6.53 10.46
C LEU A 13 5.45 -6.58 9.34
N LEU A 14 5.09 -7.05 8.14
CA LEU A 14 6.00 -7.06 7.00
C LEU A 14 6.21 -5.65 6.42
N ALA A 15 5.17 -4.82 6.40
CA ALA A 15 5.26 -3.42 6.01
C ALA A 15 6.17 -2.62 6.96
N ARG A 16 6.24 -2.96 8.25
CA ARG A 16 7.22 -2.35 9.18
C ARG A 16 8.65 -2.83 8.97
N ARG A 17 8.91 -3.95 8.29
CA ARG A 17 10.26 -4.54 8.15
C ARG A 17 10.93 -4.17 6.82
N PRO A 18 11.93 -3.27 6.77
CA PRO A 18 12.54 -2.83 5.51
C PRO A 18 13.02 -3.97 4.60
N ARG A 19 13.59 -5.02 5.20
CA ARG A 19 14.09 -6.19 4.46
C ARG A 19 12.99 -7.06 3.83
N ALA A 20 11.75 -6.94 4.28
CA ALA A 20 10.61 -7.70 3.80
C ALA A 20 9.77 -6.97 2.73
N ARG A 21 9.99 -5.66 2.55
CA ARG A 21 9.31 -4.81 1.57
C ARG A 21 9.94 -4.96 0.18
N ARG A 22 9.14 -4.99 -0.88
CA ARG A 22 9.62 -4.95 -2.28
C ARG A 22 8.66 -4.11 -3.13
N THR A 23 9.18 -3.31 -4.06
CA THR A 23 8.38 -2.43 -4.93
C THR A 23 8.74 -2.58 -6.41
N GLU A 24 9.55 -3.60 -6.74
CA GLU A 24 10.14 -3.81 -8.06
C GLU A 24 9.07 -4.06 -9.13
N PHE A 25 9.13 -3.28 -10.20
CA PHE A 25 8.35 -3.51 -11.41
C PHE A 25 8.91 -4.70 -12.20
N SER A 26 8.02 -5.52 -12.74
CA SER A 26 8.36 -6.41 -13.86
C SER A 26 7.17 -6.53 -14.81
N ALA A 27 7.40 -6.91 -16.07
CA ALA A 27 6.31 -7.10 -17.03
C ALA A 27 5.28 -8.15 -16.57
N ALA A 28 5.74 -9.19 -15.87
CA ALA A 28 4.89 -10.21 -15.26
C ALA A 28 4.14 -9.70 -14.01
N ARG A 29 4.66 -8.67 -13.36
CA ARG A 29 4.15 -8.09 -12.12
C ARG A 29 4.28 -6.56 -12.17
N PRO A 30 3.43 -5.88 -12.94
CA PRO A 30 3.50 -4.42 -13.05
C PRO A 30 3.18 -3.76 -11.72
N ALA A 31 3.88 -2.69 -11.41
CA ALA A 31 3.68 -1.88 -10.20
C ALA A 31 3.62 -0.39 -10.58
N ARG A 32 2.70 0.36 -9.96
CA ARG A 32 2.62 1.82 -10.01
C ARG A 32 2.95 2.37 -8.62
N TRP A 33 4.20 2.20 -8.23
CA TRP A 33 4.70 2.66 -6.94
C TRP A 33 5.29 4.06 -7.09
N GLN A 34 4.54 5.09 -6.66
CA GLN A 34 4.88 6.50 -6.86
C GLN A 34 4.76 7.34 -5.57
N PRO A 35 5.44 7.00 -4.46
CA PRO A 35 5.40 7.79 -3.21
C PRO A 35 5.71 9.28 -3.41
N GLN A 36 6.69 9.58 -4.26
CA GLN A 36 7.14 10.95 -4.55
C GLN A 36 6.09 11.81 -5.29
N GLN A 37 4.97 11.23 -5.72
CA GLN A 37 3.85 11.96 -6.33
C GLN A 37 2.69 12.19 -5.36
N VAL A 38 2.82 11.73 -4.11
CA VAL A 38 1.82 11.89 -3.06
C VAL A 38 2.42 12.78 -1.98
N LEU A 39 1.72 13.85 -1.62
CA LEU A 39 2.16 14.77 -0.56
C LEU A 39 1.83 14.20 0.82
N ASP A 40 2.83 14.25 1.71
CA ASP A 40 2.72 13.85 3.10
C ASP A 40 2.26 15.04 3.96
N PRO A 41 1.03 15.01 4.49
CA PRO A 41 0.53 16.10 5.32
C PRO A 41 1.35 16.29 6.61
N ALA A 42 2.05 15.26 7.10
CA ALA A 42 2.86 15.34 8.30
C ALA A 42 4.24 15.99 8.04
N GLY A 43 4.74 15.96 6.80
CA GLY A 43 6.01 16.57 6.39
C GLY A 43 5.93 18.07 6.14
N GLY A 44 4.72 18.62 6.06
CA GLY A 44 4.43 20.00 5.68
C GLY A 44 3.64 20.08 4.37
N LEU A 45 3.04 21.24 4.09
CA LEU A 45 2.43 21.53 2.79
C LEU A 45 3.56 21.40 1.74
N ASP A 46 3.41 20.51 0.77
CA ASP A 46 4.33 20.29 -0.36
C ASP A 46 5.54 19.36 -0.16
N VAL A 47 5.60 18.58 0.93
CA VAL A 47 6.62 17.52 1.06
C VAL A 47 6.10 16.18 0.56
N PRO A 48 6.69 15.55 -0.49
CA PRO A 48 6.27 14.23 -0.94
C PRO A 48 6.63 13.11 0.03
N PHE A 49 5.89 12.00 -0.04
CA PHE A 49 6.26 10.80 0.69
C PHE A 49 7.61 10.25 0.22
N THR A 50 8.46 9.93 1.19
CA THR A 50 9.61 9.06 0.96
C THR A 50 9.16 7.61 0.78
N GLU A 51 10.03 6.78 0.19
CA GLU A 51 9.81 5.33 0.11
C GLU A 51 9.53 4.72 1.49
N ALA A 52 10.33 5.10 2.50
CA ALA A 52 10.14 4.64 3.86
C ALA A 52 8.81 5.14 4.45
N GLY A 53 8.50 6.43 4.28
CA GLY A 53 7.28 7.05 4.78
C GLY A 53 6.00 6.42 4.23
N ALA A 54 5.98 6.07 2.94
CA ALA A 54 4.85 5.36 2.33
C ALA A 54 4.57 4.02 3.03
N TRP A 55 5.62 3.26 3.34
CA TRP A 55 5.49 1.99 4.06
C TRP A 55 5.09 2.17 5.53
N GLU A 56 5.61 3.19 6.21
CA GLU A 56 5.19 3.51 7.58
C GLU A 56 3.71 3.91 7.63
N LEU A 57 3.23 4.72 6.68
CA LEU A 57 1.81 5.05 6.54
C LEU A 57 0.97 3.79 6.38
N ILE A 58 1.34 2.91 5.44
CA ILE A 58 0.60 1.67 5.19
C ILE A 58 0.51 0.81 6.45
N ALA A 59 1.64 0.62 7.14
CA ALA A 59 1.67 -0.17 8.36
C ALA A 59 0.78 0.42 9.45
N SER A 60 0.88 1.74 9.71
CA SER A 60 0.02 2.41 10.68
C SER A 60 -1.46 2.27 10.32
N ARG A 61 -1.83 2.43 9.04
CA ARG A 61 -3.24 2.30 8.62
C ARG A 61 -3.75 0.87 8.70
N LEU A 62 -2.91 -0.14 8.49
CA LEU A 62 -3.29 -1.52 8.72
C LEU A 62 -3.56 -1.78 10.20
N GLU A 63 -2.69 -1.28 11.08
CA GLU A 63 -2.81 -1.36 12.55
C GLU A 63 -4.05 -0.61 13.08
N ASP A 64 -4.35 0.56 12.50
CA ASP A 64 -5.54 1.37 12.82
C ASP A 64 -6.87 0.74 12.34
N GLY A 65 -6.81 -0.40 11.64
CA GLY A 65 -8.01 -1.08 11.15
C GLY A 65 -8.61 -0.49 9.87
N ASN A 66 -7.84 0.28 9.08
CA ASN A 66 -8.30 0.81 7.79
C ASN A 66 -8.86 -0.32 6.90
N ALA A 67 -9.90 -0.02 6.12
CA ALA A 67 -10.57 -1.00 5.28
C ALA A 67 -9.61 -1.58 4.22
N VAL A 68 -9.62 -2.91 4.08
CA VAL A 68 -8.79 -3.61 3.08
C VAL A 68 -9.68 -4.54 2.27
N ASP A 69 -9.72 -4.30 0.97
CA ASP A 69 -10.40 -5.16 0.01
C ASP A 69 -9.46 -6.24 -0.51
N VAL A 70 -9.91 -7.50 -0.42
CA VAL A 70 -9.26 -8.63 -1.07
C VAL A 70 -9.72 -8.72 -2.52
N VAL A 71 -8.76 -8.68 -3.44
CA VAL A 71 -9.00 -8.78 -4.88
C VAL A 71 -8.12 -9.85 -5.50
N GLU A 72 -8.58 -10.47 -6.58
CA GLU A 72 -7.71 -11.26 -7.44
C GLU A 72 -6.88 -10.33 -8.34
N LEU A 73 -5.58 -10.59 -8.44
CA LEU A 73 -4.68 -9.87 -9.33
C LEU A 73 -4.86 -10.36 -10.76
N ARG A 74 -4.92 -9.41 -11.69
CA ARG A 74 -4.86 -9.73 -13.13
C ARG A 74 -3.49 -10.27 -13.55
N LYS A 75 -2.43 -9.80 -12.90
CA LYS A 75 -1.03 -10.16 -13.20
C LYS A 75 -0.22 -10.32 -11.90
N PRO A 76 0.22 -11.55 -11.56
CA PRO A 76 -0.13 -12.82 -12.22
C PRO A 76 -1.60 -13.21 -11.90
N PRO A 77 -2.31 -13.90 -12.81
CA PRO A 77 -3.66 -14.42 -12.53
C PRO A 77 -3.71 -15.34 -11.31
N GLY A 78 -4.81 -15.33 -10.56
CA GLY A 78 -5.00 -16.17 -9.37
C GLY A 78 -4.25 -15.70 -8.11
N ALA A 79 -3.36 -14.71 -8.20
CA ALA A 79 -2.69 -14.17 -7.02
C ALA A 79 -3.59 -13.20 -6.25
N THR A 80 -3.43 -13.15 -4.93
CA THR A 80 -4.23 -12.27 -4.06
C THR A 80 -3.59 -10.89 -3.92
N GLY A 81 -4.40 -9.86 -4.13
CA GLY A 81 -4.06 -8.47 -3.87
C GLY A 81 -4.87 -7.92 -2.69
N TYR A 82 -4.27 -7.00 -1.95
CA TYR A 82 -4.87 -6.30 -0.83
C TYR A 82 -4.90 -4.81 -1.14
N VAL A 83 -6.10 -4.23 -1.22
CA VAL A 83 -6.29 -2.85 -1.65
C VAL A 83 -6.77 -2.01 -0.48
N MET A 84 -6.14 -0.85 -0.29
CA MET A 84 -6.55 0.16 0.68
C MET A 84 -6.78 1.48 -0.04
N LYS A 85 -7.77 2.24 0.44
CA LYS A 85 -7.95 3.65 0.09
C LYS A 85 -7.76 4.46 1.36
N ILE A 86 -6.68 5.22 1.41
CA ILE A 86 -6.25 5.92 2.62
C ILE A 86 -6.59 7.40 2.49
N ASP A 87 -7.39 7.91 3.43
CA ASP A 87 -7.57 9.34 3.61
C ASP A 87 -6.41 9.93 4.42
N LEU A 88 -5.82 11.01 3.90
CA LEU A 88 -4.73 11.75 4.53
C LEU A 88 -5.24 12.94 5.36
N GLY A 89 -6.54 13.26 5.31
CA GLY A 89 -7.16 14.33 6.11
C GLY A 89 -6.85 15.75 5.64
N SER A 90 -6.17 15.93 4.50
CA SER A 90 -5.77 17.22 3.93
C SER A 90 -6.73 17.76 2.87
N GLY A 91 -7.87 17.10 2.64
CA GLY A 91 -8.77 17.38 1.50
C GLY A 91 -8.22 16.93 0.15
N ALA A 92 -7.03 16.32 0.13
CA ALA A 92 -6.44 15.70 -1.05
C ALA A 92 -7.21 14.41 -1.44
N PRO A 93 -7.10 13.95 -2.71
CA PRO A 93 -7.65 12.65 -3.11
C PRO A 93 -7.13 11.52 -2.22
N LEU A 94 -7.95 10.47 -2.05
CA LEU A 94 -7.55 9.27 -1.33
C LEU A 94 -6.29 8.66 -1.96
N VAL A 95 -5.40 8.11 -1.15
CA VAL A 95 -4.24 7.35 -1.65
C VAL A 95 -4.68 5.92 -1.94
N TYR A 96 -4.55 5.49 -3.18
CA TYR A 96 -4.74 4.11 -3.58
C TYR A 96 -3.47 3.30 -3.30
N VAL A 97 -3.60 2.30 -2.43
CA VAL A 97 -2.53 1.35 -2.12
C VAL A 97 -2.95 -0.03 -2.55
N LYS A 98 -2.02 -0.77 -3.17
CA LYS A 98 -2.20 -2.19 -3.47
C LYS A 98 -0.98 -2.98 -3.04
N LEU A 99 -1.20 -4.04 -2.28
CA LEU A 99 -0.18 -4.95 -1.76
C LEU A 99 -0.40 -6.38 -2.25
N GLU A 100 0.65 -7.19 -2.20
CA GLU A 100 0.64 -8.63 -2.44
C GLU A 100 1.51 -9.30 -1.37
N LEU A 101 1.01 -10.37 -0.74
CA LEU A 101 1.80 -11.20 0.18
C LEU A 101 2.46 -12.35 -0.59
N ARG A 102 3.76 -12.56 -0.38
CA ARG A 102 4.48 -13.66 -1.02
C ARG A 102 5.66 -14.13 -0.19
N SER A 103 5.65 -15.41 0.20
CA SER A 103 6.81 -16.08 0.83
C SER A 103 7.45 -15.27 1.97
N GLY A 104 6.63 -14.74 2.89
CA GLY A 104 7.11 -13.93 4.02
C GLY A 104 7.58 -12.51 3.65
N ARG A 105 7.20 -12.02 2.46
CA ARG A 105 7.45 -10.63 2.00
C ARG A 105 6.14 -9.95 1.64
N VAL A 106 6.16 -8.62 1.70
CA VAL A 106 5.10 -7.76 1.20
C VAL A 106 5.60 -7.00 -0.02
N LEU A 107 4.84 -7.09 -1.11
CA LEU A 107 5.13 -6.42 -2.36
C LEU A 107 4.19 -5.23 -2.52
N GLY A 108 4.76 -4.04 -2.67
CA GLY A 108 4.06 -2.83 -3.06
C GLY A 108 3.75 -2.89 -4.55
N ARG A 109 2.46 -2.96 -4.89
CA ARG A 109 1.96 -3.02 -6.27
C ARG A 109 1.48 -1.64 -6.73
N SER A 110 0.90 -0.85 -5.84
CA SER A 110 0.50 0.53 -6.13
C SER A 110 0.65 1.43 -4.90
N PHE A 111 1.06 2.67 -5.14
CA PHE A 111 0.98 3.79 -4.20
C PHE A 111 0.90 5.09 -5.01
N HIS A 112 -0.29 5.67 -5.11
CA HIS A 112 -0.56 6.91 -5.84
C HIS A 112 -1.93 7.48 -5.43
N TYR A 113 -2.22 8.74 -5.75
CA TYR A 113 -3.58 9.27 -5.61
C TYR A 113 -4.58 8.43 -6.41
N SER A 114 -5.74 8.17 -5.82
CA SER A 114 -6.82 7.42 -6.46
C SER A 114 -7.39 8.25 -7.60
N ASP A 115 -7.51 7.64 -8.78
CA ASP A 115 -8.03 8.29 -9.97
C ASP A 115 -9.57 8.53 -9.89
N HIS A 116 -10.22 8.14 -8.78
CA HIS A 116 -11.66 8.30 -8.54
C HIS A 116 -11.94 8.73 -7.09
N ALA A 117 -12.73 9.80 -6.93
CA ALA A 117 -13.27 10.27 -5.65
C ALA A 117 -14.46 9.41 -5.18
#